data_AF-A0A644SUX4-F1
#
_entry.id   AF-A0A644SUX4-F1
#
_cell.length_a   1.000
_cell.length_b   1.000
_cell.length_c   1.000
_cell.angle_alpha   90.00
_cell.angle_beta   90.00
_cell.angle_gamma   90.00
#
_symmetry.space_group_name_H-M   'P 1'
#
loop_
_entity.id
_entity.type
_entity.pdbx_description
1 polymer ?
#
loop_
_entity_poly.entity_id
_entity_poly.type
_entity_poly.pdbx_seq_one_letter_code
_entity_poly.pdbx_strand_id
1 'polypeptide(L)' 'MSVTLESKLVIAISSRALFDLDDSNRIFDKKGEDEYTAYQIEHENEVLGHGVAFPLIKRLPMRAQ' A
#
# COMPACT_ATOMS: atom_id res chain seq x y z
N MET A 1 23.12 -10.65 -5.62
CA MET A 1 23.63 -9.85 -4.49
C MET A 1 22.53 -9.79 -3.43
N SER A 2 22.84 -10.12 -2.18
CA SER A 2 21.90 -10.00 -1.05
C SER A 2 21.90 -8.56 -0.53
N VAL A 3 20.71 -8.00 -0.31
CA VAL A 3 20.57 -6.69 0.34
C VAL A 3 20.58 -6.92 1.85
N THR A 4 21.58 -6.39 2.54
CA THR A 4 21.63 -6.41 4.02
C THR A 4 20.96 -5.14 4.57
N LEU A 5 20.11 -5.31 5.58
CA LEU A 5 19.35 -4.22 6.24
C LEU A 5 20.02 -3.72 7.53
N GLU A 6 21.22 -4.21 7.85
CA GLU A 6 21.99 -3.77 9.02
C GLU A 6 22.13 -2.25 9.06
N SER A 7 21.93 -1.67 10.25
CA SER A 7 22.02 -0.23 10.51
C SER A 7 21.00 0.65 9.76
N LYS A 8 19.93 0.07 9.19
CA LYS A 8 18.81 0.83 8.59
C LYS A 8 17.59 0.80 9.50
N LEU A 9 16.83 1.90 9.50
CA LEU A 9 15.47 1.91 10.04
C LEU A 9 14.55 1.24 9.01
N VAL A 10 13.98 0.09 9.37
CA VAL A 10 13.04 -0.66 8.53
C VAL A 10 11.63 -0.43 9.06
N ILE A 11 10.74 0.08 8.20
CA ILE A 11 9.35 0.35 8.53
C ILE A 11 8.47 -0.47 7.59
N ALA A 12 7.68 -1.39 8.14
CA ALA A 12 6.62 -2.06 7.40
C ALA A 12 5.33 -1.22 7.49
N ILE A 13 4.73 -0.91 6.34
CA ILE A 13 3.49 -0.14 6.25
C ILE A 13 2.51 -0.90 5.37
N SER A 14 1.25 -0.95 5.79
CA SER A 14 0.17 -1.53 4.99
C SER A 14 -0.06 -0.70 3.71
N SER A 15 -0.30 -1.38 2.58
CA SER A 15 -0.64 -0.72 1.32
C SER A 15 -1.85 0.21 1.45
N ARG A 16 -2.86 -0.15 2.24
CA ARG A 16 -4.07 0.69 2.48
C ARG A 16 -3.82 1.90 3.37
N ALA A 17 -2.73 1.90 4.13
CA ALA A 17 -2.31 3.10 4.84
C ALA A 17 -1.61 4.07 3.89
N LEU A 18 -0.87 3.57 2.90
CA LEU A 18 -0.14 4.35 1.91
C LEU A 18 -1.04 4.87 0.77
N PHE A 19 -2.01 4.06 0.34
CA PHE A 19 -2.88 4.32 -0.79
C PHE A 19 -4.34 4.16 -0.40
N ASP A 20 -5.21 4.93 -1.04
CA ASP A 20 -6.64 4.80 -0.86
C ASP A 20 -7.13 3.50 -1.50
N LEU A 21 -7.60 2.59 -0.66
CA LEU A 21 -8.06 1.24 -0.99
C LEU A 21 -9.34 0.92 -0.21
N ASP A 22 -10.10 1.94 0.21
CA ASP A 22 -11.28 1.76 1.04
C ASP A 22 -12.37 0.95 0.32
N ASP A 23 -12.59 1.21 -0.98
CA ASP A 23 -13.56 0.49 -1.79
C ASP A 23 -13.21 -1.00 -1.92
N SER A 24 -11.96 -1.33 -2.27
CA SER A 24 -11.49 -2.72 -2.33
C SER A 24 -11.63 -3.39 -0.97
N ASN A 25 -11.27 -2.70 0.13
CA ASN A 25 -11.43 -3.27 1.47
C ASN A 25 -12.90 -3.50 1.84
N ARG A 26 -13.80 -2.57 1.49
CA ARG A 26 -15.23 -2.71 1.73
C ARG A 26 -15.81 -3.89 0.96
N ILE A 27 -15.32 -4.14 -0.26
CA ILE A 27 -15.69 -5.31 -1.05
C ILE A 27 -15.21 -6.58 -0.36
N PHE A 28 -13.96 -6.63 0.08
CA PHE A 28 -13.44 -7.78 0.84
C PHE A 28 -14.28 -8.07 2.09
N ASP A 29 -14.55 -7.05 2.90
CA ASP A 29 -15.29 -7.20 4.16
C ASP A 29 -16.75 -7.62 3.95
N LYS A 30 -17.40 -7.15 2.88
CA LYS A 30 -18.83 -7.41 2.63
C LYS A 30 -19.09 -8.61 1.73
N LYS A 31 -18.18 -8.91 0.81
CA LYS A 31 -18.40 -9.88 -0.28
C LYS A 31 -17.36 -10.99 -0.35
N GLY A 32 -16.28 -10.89 0.42
CA GLY A 32 -15.23 -11.91 0.46
C GLY A 32 -14.17 -11.79 -0.63
N GLU A 33 -13.30 -12.79 -0.68
CA GLU A 33 -12.05 -12.79 -1.46
C GLU A 33 -12.27 -12.83 -2.98
N ASP A 34 -13.24 -13.59 -3.46
CA ASP A 34 -13.49 -13.76 -4.90
C ASP A 34 -13.87 -12.42 -5.55
N GLU A 35 -14.83 -11.71 -4.94
CA GLU A 35 -15.30 -10.40 -5.41
C GLU A 35 -14.23 -9.32 -5.26
N TYR A 36 -13.43 -9.38 -4.19
CA TYR A 36 -12.29 -8.50 -4.02
C TYR A 36 -11.25 -8.68 -5.13
N THR A 37 -10.95 -9.92 -5.49
CA THR A 37 -9.97 -10.25 -6.52
C THR A 37 -10.44 -9.76 -7.89
N ALA A 38 -11.71 -10.02 -8.24
CA ALA A 38 -12.30 -9.53 -9.48
C ALA A 38 -12.24 -7.99 -9.57
N TYR A 39 -12.61 -7.30 -8.48
CA TYR A 39 -12.56 -5.84 -8.41
C TYR A 39 -11.15 -5.30 -8.62
N GLN A 40 -10.13 -5.90 -7.98
CA GLN A 40 -8.75 -5.47 -8.15
C GLN A 40 -8.22 -5.69 -9.58
N ILE A 41 -8.62 -6.76 -10.25
CA ILE A 41 -8.23 -7.00 -11.66
C ILE A 41 -8.88 -5.97 -12.57
N GLU A 42 -10.17 -5.68 -12.38
CA GLU A 42 -10.89 -4.70 -13.19
C GLU A 42 -10.30 -3.28 -13.06
N HIS A 43 -9.83 -2.93 -11.86
CA HIS A 43 -9.29 -1.59 -11.55
C HIS A 43 -7.76 -1.57 -11.48
N GLU A 44 -7.06 -2.59 -11.99
CA GLU A 44 -5.59 -2.73 -11.83
C GLU A 44 -4.79 -1.60 -12.47
N ASN A 45 -5.38 -0.95 -13.49
CA ASN A 45 -4.76 0.13 -14.26
C ASN A 45 -5.14 1.52 -13.71
N GLU A 46 -5.95 1.59 -12.66
CA GLU A 46 -6.35 2.84 -12.04
C GLU A 46 -5.32 3.28 -11.00
N VAL A 47 -4.96 4.57 -11.04
CA VAL A 47 -4.01 5.13 -10.09
C VAL A 47 -4.71 5.36 -8.76
N LEU A 48 -4.25 4.65 -7.72
CA LEU A 48 -4.78 4.80 -6.37
C LEU A 48 -4.51 6.19 -5.80
N GLY A 49 -5.49 6.69 -5.05
CA GLY A 49 -5.35 7.92 -4.28
C GLY A 49 -4.33 7.80 -3.15
N HIS A 50 -4.02 8.92 -2.51
CA HIS A 50 -3.14 8.94 -1.35
C HIS A 50 -3.86 8.47 -0.09
N GLY A 51 -3.29 7.48 0.59
CA GLY A 51 -3.76 7.02 1.89
C GLY A 51 -3.27 7.89 3.06
N VAL A 52 -3.77 7.59 4.25
CA VAL A 52 -3.53 8.37 5.48
C VAL A 52 -2.06 8.50 5.89
N ALA A 53 -1.22 7.51 5.54
CA ALA A 53 0.21 7.46 5.83
C ALA A 53 1.08 7.99 4.67
N PHE A 54 0.49 8.38 3.54
CA PHE A 54 1.26 8.93 2.42
C PHE A 54 2.09 10.18 2.80
N PRO A 55 1.57 11.14 3.58
CA PRO A 55 2.35 12.30 4.00
C PRO A 55 3.57 11.94 4.86
N LEU A 56 3.50 10.84 5.63
CA LEU A 56 4.61 10.36 6.44
C LEU A 56 5.79 9.96 5.56
N ILE A 57 5.53 9.15 4.53
CA ILE A 57 6.58 8.69 3.60
C ILE A 57 7.21 9.85 2.83
N LYS A 58 6.42 10.86 2.45
CA LYS A 58 6.95 12.07 1.80
C LYS A 58 7.88 12.89 2.70
N ARG A 59 7.74 12.80 4.02
CA ARG A 59 8.53 13.56 5.00
C ARG A 59 9.70 12.77 5.57
N LEU A 60 9.73 11.44 5.42
CA LEU A 60 10.84 10.64 5.88
C LEU A 60 12.10 11.04 5.09
N PRO A 61 13.19 11.43 5.76
CA PRO A 61 14.45 11.73 5.09
C PRO A 61 15.01 10.42 4.55
N MET A 62 14.69 10.10 3.30
CA MET A 62 15.34 9.01 2.60
C MET A 62 16.79 9.45 2.37
N ARG A 63 17.71 8.95 3.19
CA ARG A 63 19.14 9.03 2.85
C ARG A 63 19.32 8.21 1.57
N ALA A 64 19.40 8.90 0.44
CA ALA A 64 19.88 8.32 -0.79
C ALA A 64 21.31 7.81 -0.52
N GLN A 65 21.50 6.51 -0.68
CA GLN A 65 22.83 5.90 -0.82
C GLN A 65 23.17 5.88 -2.31
#